data_AF-A0A3B9N7M0-F1
#
_entry.id   AF-A0A3B9N7M0-F1
#
_cell.length_a   1.000
_cell.length_b   1.000
_cell.length_c   1.000
_cell.angle_alpha   90.00
_cell.angle_beta   90.00
_cell.angle_gamma   90.00
#
_symmetry.space_group_name_H-M   'P 1'
#
loop_
_entity.id
_entity.type
_entity.pdbx_description
1 polymer ?
#
loop_
_entity_poly.entity_id
_entity_poly.type
_entity_poly.pdbx_seq_one_letter_code
_entity_poly.pdbx_strand_id
1 'polypeptide(L)'
;MKKIITIVVLAAFPFLLSAQDFVDNMIAKYQGEKGFTTVVINSALFDIAAAIDDDEDLQKMKGMIDNIRIIAMDDHFSSDLNFFNEMKSQVDTKAYVELMTVKEHNNDVVFYVKYAGNEIEELLLVAGGNDENAMISIKGKINLKQLASLSNSVHISGFEYLDELENH
;
A
#
# COMPACT_ATOMS: atom_id res chain seq x y z
N MET A 1 -43.84 18.99 -14.00
CA MET A 1 -43.47 18.01 -12.95
C MET A 1 -42.55 16.91 -13.46
N LYS A 2 -42.90 16.17 -14.53
CA LYS A 2 -42.04 15.10 -15.09
C LYS A 2 -40.63 15.57 -15.53
N LYS A 3 -40.52 16.78 -16.10
CA LYS A 3 -39.24 17.36 -16.56
C LYS A 3 -38.28 17.78 -15.43
N ILE A 4 -38.81 18.12 -14.25
CA ILE A 4 -38.00 18.49 -13.08
C ILE A 4 -37.40 17.23 -12.44
N ILE A 5 -38.20 16.16 -12.36
CA ILE A 5 -37.73 14.85 -11.89
C ILE A 5 -36.58 14.32 -12.75
N THR A 6 -36.68 14.45 -14.09
CA THR A 6 -35.61 14.03 -15.00
C THR A 6 -34.29 14.81 -14.80
N ILE A 7 -34.35 16.11 -14.50
CA ILE A 7 -33.16 16.93 -14.25
C ILE A 7 -32.50 16.58 -12.92
N VAL A 8 -33.28 16.28 -11.88
CA VAL A 8 -32.75 15.88 -10.56
C VAL A 8 -32.08 14.49 -10.62
N VAL A 9 -32.65 13.55 -11.38
CA VAL A 9 -32.05 12.21 -11.57
C VAL A 9 -30.76 12.27 -12.40
N LEU A 10 -30.69 13.15 -13.40
CA LEU A 10 -29.49 13.33 -14.22
C LEU A 10 -28.37 14.09 -13.48
N ALA A 11 -28.73 14.99 -12.55
CA ALA A 11 -27.78 15.73 -11.72
C ALA A 11 -27.24 14.94 -10.52
N ALA A 12 -27.89 13.83 -10.14
CA ALA A 12 -27.43 12.93 -9.07
C ALA A 12 -26.41 11.88 -9.54
N PHE A 13 -26.23 11.70 -10.86
CA PHE A 13 -25.34 10.70 -11.44
C PHE A 13 -23.83 10.92 -11.22
N PRO A 14 -23.27 12.15 -11.11
CA PRO A 14 -21.82 12.32 -10.96
C PRO A 14 -21.29 12.01 -9.55
N PHE A 15 -22.15 11.69 -8.56
CA PHE A 15 -21.71 11.42 -7.18
C PHE A 15 -21.29 9.96 -6.91
N LEU A 16 -21.33 9.09 -7.93
CA LEU A 16 -20.87 7.70 -7.81
C LEU A 16 -19.50 7.45 -8.44
N LEU A 17 -18.71 8.52 -8.65
CA LEU A 17 -17.27 8.34 -8.80
C LEU A 17 -16.70 8.00 -7.41
N SER A 18 -16.94 6.76 -6.97
CA SER A 18 -16.13 6.16 -5.91
C SER A 18 -14.69 6.31 -6.36
N ALA A 19 -13.90 7.07 -5.60
CA ALA A 19 -12.46 7.15 -5.80
C ALA A 19 -11.92 5.73 -5.66
N GLN A 20 -11.74 5.06 -6.80
CA GLN A 20 -11.20 3.72 -6.82
C GLN A 20 -9.74 3.84 -6.38
N ASP A 21 -9.41 3.07 -5.36
CA ASP A 21 -8.09 3.09 -4.75
C ASP A 21 -6.97 2.85 -5.78
N PHE A 22 -5.90 3.65 -5.70
CA PHE A 22 -4.79 3.59 -6.66
C PHE A 22 -4.22 2.17 -6.79
N VAL A 23 -4.00 1.50 -5.66
CA VAL A 23 -3.43 0.15 -5.63
C VAL A 23 -4.36 -0.85 -6.30
N ASP A 24 -5.67 -0.71 -6.08
CA ASP A 24 -6.68 -1.57 -6.69
C ASP A 24 -6.69 -1.40 -8.22
N ASN A 25 -6.51 -0.18 -8.72
CA ASN A 25 -6.37 0.09 -10.15
C ASN A 25 -5.10 -0.54 -10.74
N MET A 26 -3.98 -0.46 -10.02
CA MET A 26 -2.72 -1.07 -10.48
C MET A 26 -2.80 -2.59 -10.52
N ILE A 27 -3.38 -3.21 -9.49
CA ILE A 27 -3.63 -4.67 -9.49
C ILE A 27 -4.52 -5.04 -10.66
N ALA A 28 -5.62 -4.30 -10.90
CA ALA A 28 -6.53 -4.58 -12.00
C ALA A 28 -5.86 -4.43 -13.38
N LYS A 29 -4.90 -3.51 -13.51
CA LYS A 29 -4.13 -3.28 -14.73
C LYS A 29 -3.12 -4.38 -15.02
N TYR A 30 -2.44 -4.90 -13.99
CA TYR A 30 -1.33 -5.85 -14.16
C TYR A 30 -1.71 -7.32 -13.90
N GLN A 31 -2.87 -7.59 -13.32
CA GLN A 31 -3.32 -8.96 -13.08
C GLN A 31 -3.47 -9.73 -14.40
N GLY A 32 -2.81 -10.89 -14.49
CA GLY A 32 -2.85 -11.74 -15.69
C GLY A 32 -2.09 -11.18 -16.91
N GLU A 33 -1.44 -10.02 -16.78
CA GLU A 33 -0.55 -9.50 -17.81
C GLU A 33 0.77 -10.27 -17.83
N LYS A 34 1.34 -10.42 -19.03
CA LYS A 34 2.60 -11.14 -19.20
C LYS A 34 3.74 -10.36 -18.55
N GLY A 35 4.61 -11.05 -17.82
CA GLY A 35 5.77 -10.43 -17.14
C GLY A 35 5.42 -9.75 -15.82
N PHE A 36 4.19 -9.91 -15.34
CA PHE A 36 3.75 -9.40 -14.05
C PHE A 36 3.18 -10.52 -13.19
N THR A 37 3.55 -10.50 -11.91
CA THR A 37 2.98 -11.36 -10.89
C THR A 37 2.20 -10.49 -9.90
N THR A 38 0.91 -10.77 -9.74
CA THR A 38 0.06 -10.09 -8.76
C THR A 38 -0.36 -11.05 -7.66
N VAL A 39 -0.19 -10.64 -6.40
CA VAL A 39 -0.64 -11.41 -5.23
C VAL A 39 -1.60 -10.55 -4.41
N VAL A 40 -2.75 -11.12 -4.05
CA VAL A 40 -3.74 -10.46 -3.18
C VAL A 40 -4.03 -11.38 -2.00
N ILE A 41 -3.73 -10.89 -0.81
CA ILE A 41 -3.93 -11.58 0.45
C ILE A 41 -4.96 -10.79 1.24
N ASN A 42 -5.98 -11.45 1.78
CA ASN A 42 -6.99 -10.83 2.63
C ASN A 42 -6.80 -11.27 4.09
N SER A 43 -7.47 -10.57 5.00
CA SER A 43 -7.46 -10.86 6.44
C SER A 43 -7.81 -12.32 6.78
N ALA A 44 -8.68 -12.96 6.00
CA ALA A 44 -9.07 -14.35 6.24
C ALA A 44 -7.89 -15.33 6.17
N LEU A 45 -6.87 -15.06 5.33
CA LEU A 45 -5.67 -15.91 5.30
C LEU A 45 -4.85 -15.75 6.59
N PHE A 46 -4.76 -14.53 7.13
CA PHE A 46 -4.09 -14.27 8.40
C PHE A 46 -4.83 -14.90 9.57
N ASP A 47 -6.16 -14.85 9.58
CA ASP A 47 -6.97 -15.53 10.60
C ASP A 47 -6.75 -17.05 10.60
N ILE A 48 -6.61 -17.66 9.41
CA ILE A 48 -6.29 -19.08 9.28
C ILE A 48 -4.87 -19.36 9.78
N ALA A 49 -3.88 -18.54 9.39
CA ALA A 49 -2.49 -18.69 9.81
C ALA A 49 -2.37 -18.62 11.35
N ALA A 50 -2.97 -17.60 11.97
CA ALA A 50 -3.01 -17.43 13.42
C ALA A 50 -3.87 -18.48 14.14
N ALA A 51 -4.70 -19.27 13.45
CA ALA A 51 -5.43 -20.38 14.07
C ALA A 51 -4.62 -21.69 14.07
N ILE A 52 -3.63 -21.81 13.19
CA ILE A 52 -2.80 -23.00 13.02
C ILE A 52 -1.49 -22.88 13.81
N ASP A 53 -0.96 -21.66 13.88
CA ASP A 53 0.30 -21.34 14.55
C ASP A 53 0.05 -20.48 15.79
N ASP A 54 0.72 -20.82 16.89
CA ASP A 54 0.62 -20.12 18.19
C ASP A 54 1.70 -19.03 18.33
N ASP A 55 2.33 -18.65 17.22
CA ASP A 55 3.28 -17.56 17.12
C ASP A 55 2.64 -16.23 17.59
N GLU A 56 3.26 -15.61 18.60
CA GLU A 56 2.76 -14.39 19.20
C GLU A 56 2.70 -13.21 18.22
N ASP A 57 3.56 -13.16 17.22
CA ASP A 57 3.59 -12.09 16.24
C ASP A 57 2.46 -12.26 15.20
N LEU A 58 2.15 -13.49 14.80
CA LEU A 58 0.95 -13.77 14.00
C LEU A 58 -0.34 -13.41 14.76
N GLN A 59 -0.40 -13.67 16.07
CA GLN A 59 -1.53 -13.25 16.90
C GLN A 59 -1.67 -11.73 17.00
N LYS A 60 -0.54 -11.00 17.04
CA LYS A 60 -0.57 -9.52 17.04
C LYS A 60 -1.02 -8.96 15.70
N MET A 61 -0.58 -9.56 14.58
CA MET A 61 -0.98 -9.13 13.23
C MET A 61 -2.46 -9.38 12.95
N LYS A 62 -3.09 -10.31 13.68
CA LYS A 62 -4.52 -10.62 13.57
C LYS A 62 -5.37 -9.38 13.87
N GLY A 63 -6.18 -8.98 12.89
CA GLY A 63 -7.03 -7.80 12.99
C GLY A 63 -6.31 -6.46 12.81
N MET A 64 -4.97 -6.46 12.65
CA MET A 64 -4.21 -5.27 12.24
C MET A 64 -4.15 -5.13 10.72
N ILE A 65 -4.08 -6.25 9.98
CA ILE A 65 -3.95 -6.28 8.52
C ILE A 65 -5.28 -6.70 7.89
N ASP A 66 -5.83 -5.84 7.04
CA ASP A 66 -7.05 -6.09 6.29
C ASP A 66 -6.74 -6.73 4.93
N ASN A 67 -5.73 -6.22 4.22
CA ASN A 67 -5.27 -6.80 2.97
C ASN A 67 -3.80 -6.48 2.67
N ILE A 68 -3.16 -7.36 1.90
CA ILE A 68 -1.87 -7.13 1.27
C ILE A 68 -2.02 -7.32 -0.24
N ARG A 69 -1.49 -6.38 -1.01
CA ARG A 69 -1.48 -6.41 -2.48
C ARG A 69 -0.05 -6.25 -2.96
N ILE A 70 0.38 -7.16 -3.81
CA ILE A 70 1.74 -7.19 -4.36
C ILE A 70 1.64 -7.21 -5.87
N ILE A 71 2.47 -6.41 -6.52
CA ILE A 71 2.74 -6.48 -7.96
C ILE A 71 4.26 -6.57 -8.09
N ALA A 72 4.74 -7.60 -8.78
CA ALA A 72 6.14 -7.73 -9.15
C ALA A 72 6.25 -7.84 -10.66
N MET A 73 7.26 -7.21 -11.25
CA MET A 73 7.60 -7.34 -12.67
C MET A 73 8.79 -8.28 -12.81
N ASP A 74 8.73 -9.19 -13.77
CA ASP A 74 9.82 -10.14 -14.03
C ASP A 74 11.05 -9.43 -14.61
N ASP A 75 12.24 -9.72 -14.07
CA ASP A 75 13.52 -9.07 -14.45
C ASP A 75 13.88 -9.23 -15.94
N HIS A 76 13.41 -10.31 -16.56
CA HIS A 76 13.65 -10.60 -17.98
C HIS A 76 12.58 -10.05 -18.92
N PHE A 77 11.58 -9.34 -18.39
CA PHE A 77 10.53 -8.75 -19.19
C PHE A 77 11.03 -7.48 -19.88
N SER A 78 11.47 -7.62 -21.13
CA SER A 78 11.90 -6.51 -21.98
C SER A 78 10.70 -5.62 -22.32
N SER A 79 10.46 -4.62 -21.50
CA SER A 79 9.43 -3.62 -21.69
C SER A 79 10.06 -2.24 -21.56
N ASP A 80 9.68 -1.30 -22.44
CA ASP A 80 10.09 0.11 -22.36
C ASP A 80 9.48 0.84 -21.14
N LEU A 81 8.67 0.13 -20.35
CA LEU A 81 8.01 0.65 -19.16
C LEU A 81 9.03 0.79 -18.01
N ASN A 82 9.16 2.01 -17.50
CA ASN A 82 9.79 2.22 -16.21
C ASN A 82 8.71 2.07 -15.11
N PHE A 83 8.54 0.83 -14.63
CA PHE A 83 7.53 0.45 -13.64
C PHE A 83 7.54 1.36 -12.40
N PHE A 84 8.73 1.64 -11.86
CA PHE A 84 8.89 2.51 -10.70
C PHE A 84 8.41 3.94 -10.93
N ASN A 85 8.82 4.56 -12.03
CA ASN A 85 8.40 5.91 -12.37
C ASN A 85 6.89 5.97 -12.62
N GLU A 86 6.33 4.94 -13.25
CA GLU A 86 4.88 4.84 -13.42
C GLU A 86 4.17 4.77 -12.08
N MET A 87 4.54 3.81 -11.22
CA MET A 87 3.93 3.65 -9.90
C MET A 87 4.03 4.93 -9.09
N LYS A 88 5.23 5.52 -9.01
CA LYS A 88 5.48 6.79 -8.32
C LYS A 88 4.64 7.94 -8.87
N SER A 89 4.46 8.04 -10.19
CA SER A 89 3.68 9.11 -10.81
C SER A 89 2.18 9.02 -10.54
N GLN A 90 1.69 7.82 -10.23
CA GLN A 90 0.28 7.54 -9.99
C GLN A 90 -0.08 7.59 -8.50
N VAL A 91 0.90 7.57 -7.60
CA VAL A 91 0.67 7.79 -6.16
C VAL A 91 0.10 9.19 -5.95
N ASP A 92 -1.09 9.26 -5.35
CA ASP A 92 -1.70 10.53 -4.96
C ASP A 92 -0.95 11.12 -3.75
N THR A 93 -0.09 12.09 -4.01
CA THR A 93 0.71 12.78 -2.99
C THR A 93 -0.12 13.60 -1.99
N LYS A 94 -1.43 13.75 -2.20
CA LYS A 94 -2.35 14.33 -1.21
C LYS A 94 -2.82 13.31 -0.18
N ALA A 95 -2.92 12.05 -0.58
CA ALA A 95 -3.37 10.95 0.27
C ALA A 95 -2.20 10.23 0.94
N TYR A 96 -1.09 10.06 0.23
CA TYR A 96 0.11 9.40 0.72
C TYR A 96 1.20 10.40 1.08
N VAL A 97 1.81 10.19 2.25
CA VAL A 97 3.00 10.89 2.72
C VAL A 97 4.22 10.01 2.45
N GLU A 98 5.22 10.54 1.76
CA GLU A 98 6.52 9.87 1.59
C GLU A 98 7.28 9.92 2.92
N LEU A 99 7.60 8.76 3.49
CA LEU A 99 8.34 8.65 4.75
C LEU A 99 9.84 8.51 4.53
N MET A 100 10.22 7.73 3.53
CA MET A 100 11.61 7.40 3.27
C MET A 100 11.80 7.10 1.79
N THR A 101 12.93 7.56 1.25
CA THR A 101 13.45 7.13 -0.05
C THR A 101 14.87 6.63 0.15
N VAL A 102 15.13 5.38 -0.25
CA VAL A 102 16.46 4.77 -0.32
C VAL A 102 16.88 4.77 -1.78
N LYS A 103 18.06 5.32 -2.06
CA LYS A 103 18.63 5.35 -3.41
C LYS A 103 19.96 4.61 -3.44
N GLU A 104 20.04 3.56 -4.23
CA GLU A 104 21.24 2.79 -4.46
C GLU A 104 21.66 2.88 -5.93
N HIS A 105 22.83 2.34 -6.28
CA HIS A 105 23.39 2.52 -7.62
C HIS A 105 22.50 1.94 -8.74
N ASN A 106 21.77 0.87 -8.43
CA ASN A 106 20.95 0.13 -9.40
C ASN A 106 19.47 0.09 -9.04
N ASN A 107 19.10 0.42 -7.80
CA ASN A 107 17.75 0.25 -7.24
C ASN A 107 17.36 1.48 -6.40
N ASP A 108 16.11 1.89 -6.52
CA ASP A 108 15.46 2.92 -5.71
C ASP A 108 14.25 2.30 -4.99
N VAL A 109 14.08 2.62 -3.71
CA VAL A 109 12.93 2.17 -2.90
C VAL A 109 12.30 3.37 -2.21
N VAL A 110 10.97 3.47 -2.28
CA VAL A 110 10.21 4.54 -1.63
C VAL A 110 9.12 3.97 -0.75
N PHE A 111 9.04 4.49 0.47
CA PHE A 111 8.05 4.16 1.47
C PHE A 111 7.04 5.30 1.58
N TYR A 112 5.77 4.96 1.42
CA TYR A 112 4.62 5.83 1.54
C TYR A 112 3.71 5.35 2.67
N VAL A 113 3.04 6.29 3.33
CA VAL A 113 2.02 6.01 4.33
C VAL A 113 0.76 6.83 4.07
N LYS A 114 -0.40 6.21 4.27
CA LYS A 114 -1.69 6.89 4.27
C LYS A 114 -2.26 6.85 5.69
N TYR A 115 -2.59 8.02 6.22
CA TYR A 115 -3.14 8.16 7.57
C TYR A 115 -4.66 8.34 7.53
N ALA A 116 -5.34 7.70 8.49
CA ALA A 116 -6.74 7.95 8.82
C ALA A 116 -6.80 8.46 10.27
N GLY A 117 -6.70 9.78 10.45
CA GLY A 117 -6.59 10.38 11.78
C GLY A 117 -5.23 10.06 12.42
N ASN A 118 -5.24 9.32 13.54
CA ASN A 118 -4.02 8.90 14.26
C ASN A 118 -3.60 7.45 13.95
N GLU A 119 -4.28 6.78 13.02
CA GLU A 119 -3.97 5.41 12.60
C GLU A 119 -3.39 5.41 11.20
N ILE A 120 -2.49 4.46 10.94
CA ILE A 120 -2.00 4.16 9.59
C ILE A 120 -3.05 3.25 8.94
N GLU A 121 -3.65 3.74 7.87
CA GLU A 121 -4.62 3.01 7.06
C GLU A 121 -3.92 2.13 6.02
N GLU A 122 -2.78 2.61 5.49
CA GLU A 122 -2.04 1.90 4.46
C GLU A 122 -0.55 2.24 4.49
N LEU A 123 0.27 1.20 4.33
CA LEU A 123 1.69 1.29 4.01
C LEU A 123 1.88 0.87 2.56
N LEU A 124 2.54 1.70 1.77
CA LEU A 124 2.83 1.46 0.36
C LEU A 124 4.33 1.53 0.12
N LEU A 125 4.90 0.46 -0.40
CA LEU A 125 6.29 0.36 -0.83
C LEU A 125 6.33 0.28 -2.35
N VAL A 126 7.19 1.09 -2.96
CA VAL A 126 7.49 1.03 -4.39
C VAL A 126 8.99 0.85 -4.55
N ALA A 127 9.41 -0.26 -5.13
CA ALA A 127 10.79 -0.61 -5.43
C ALA A 127 10.99 -0.67 -6.95
N GLY A 128 12.13 -0.17 -7.41
CA GLY A 128 12.42 0.02 -8.82
C GLY A 128 13.89 0.00 -9.14
N GLY A 129 14.30 -0.77 -10.14
CA GLY A 129 15.70 -0.87 -10.52
C GLY A 129 15.91 -1.82 -11.68
N ASN A 130 17.17 -2.20 -11.90
CA ASN A 130 17.51 -3.17 -12.96
C ASN A 130 17.04 -4.59 -12.60
N ASP A 131 17.05 -4.93 -11.32
CA ASP A 131 16.82 -6.30 -10.84
C ASP A 131 15.59 -6.42 -9.91
N GLU A 132 15.01 -5.30 -9.47
CA GLU A 132 13.89 -5.32 -8.52
C GLU A 132 12.83 -4.28 -8.90
N ASN A 133 11.69 -4.75 -9.41
CA ASN A 133 10.54 -3.90 -9.72
C ASN A 133 9.31 -4.47 -9.03
N ALA A 134 8.93 -3.86 -7.91
CA ALA A 134 7.80 -4.32 -7.12
C ALA A 134 7.03 -3.18 -6.46
N MET A 135 5.74 -3.39 -6.29
CA MET A 135 4.87 -2.55 -5.49
C MET A 135 4.19 -3.43 -4.46
N ILE A 136 4.29 -3.05 -3.18
CA ILE A 136 3.67 -3.75 -2.06
C ILE A 136 2.80 -2.76 -1.32
N SER A 137 1.52 -3.06 -1.15
CA SER A 137 0.58 -2.31 -0.33
C SER A 137 0.07 -3.20 0.80
N ILE A 138 0.07 -2.66 2.01
CA ILE A 138 -0.44 -3.31 3.22
C ILE A 138 -1.47 -2.35 3.80
N LYS A 139 -2.75 -2.72 3.71
CA LYS A 139 -3.86 -1.97 4.29
C LYS A 139 -4.29 -2.60 5.59
N GLY A 140 -4.68 -1.76 6.54
CA GLY A 140 -5.12 -2.21 7.84
C GLY A 140 -5.36 -1.07 8.81
N LYS A 141 -5.43 -1.43 10.09
CA LYS A 141 -5.56 -0.48 11.20
C LYS A 141 -4.34 -0.60 12.06
N ILE A 142 -3.28 0.08 11.65
CA ILE A 142 -1.99 0.00 12.30
C ILE A 142 -1.84 1.21 13.22
N ASN A 143 -1.84 0.95 14.52
CA ASN A 143 -1.61 2.02 15.49
C ASN A 143 -0.12 2.40 15.50
N LEU A 144 0.20 3.69 15.48
CA LEU A 144 1.57 4.22 15.59
C LEU A 144 2.34 3.62 16.78
N LYS A 145 1.67 3.37 17.91
CA LYS A 145 2.29 2.74 19.10
C LYS A 145 2.69 1.29 18.85
N GLN A 146 1.89 0.55 18.07
CA GLN A 146 2.22 -0.82 17.69
C GLN A 146 3.37 -0.85 16.69
N LEU A 147 3.40 0.11 15.75
CA LEU A 147 4.50 0.27 14.80
C LEU A 147 5.83 0.60 15.51
N ALA A 148 5.82 1.51 16.49
CA ALA A 148 6.98 1.82 17.33
C ALA A 148 7.45 0.64 18.20
N SER A 149 6.53 -0.23 18.62
CA SER A 149 6.87 -1.47 19.33
C SER A 149 7.55 -2.49 18.41
N LEU A 150 7.12 -2.55 17.14
CA LEU A 150 7.71 -3.40 16.11
C LEU A 150 9.09 -2.90 15.66
N SER A 151 9.30 -1.59 15.52
CA SER A 151 10.61 -1.00 15.17
C SER A 151 11.67 -1.20 16.25
N ASN A 152 11.27 -1.33 17.53
CA ASN A 152 12.20 -1.72 18.59
C ASN A 152 12.61 -3.21 18.51
N SER A 153 11.80 -4.02 17.86
CA SER A 153 12.00 -5.48 17.72
C SER A 153 12.79 -5.82 16.45
N VAL A 154 12.57 -5.05 15.38
CA VAL A 154 13.28 -5.14 14.11
C VAL A 154 14.14 -3.88 13.98
N HIS A 155 15.47 -3.99 14.11
CA HIS A 155 16.42 -2.88 13.90
C HIS A 155 16.25 -2.27 12.49
N ILE A 156 15.27 -1.39 12.32
CA ILE A 156 15.03 -0.63 11.09
C ILE A 156 15.59 0.77 11.37
N SER A 157 16.79 1.01 10.84
CA SER A 157 17.65 2.18 11.09
C SER A 157 17.07 3.56 10.71
N GLY A 158 15.77 3.66 10.40
CA GLY A 158 15.09 4.91 10.05
C GLY A 158 14.04 5.39 11.04
N PHE A 159 13.69 4.59 12.06
CA PHE A 159 12.65 4.94 13.04
C PHE A 159 13.17 5.73 14.25
N GLU A 160 14.49 5.84 14.43
CA GLU A 160 15.13 6.59 15.53
C GLU A 160 14.75 8.09 15.55
N TYR A 161 14.29 8.64 14.42
CA TYR A 161 13.86 10.03 14.30
C TYR A 161 12.45 10.32 14.81
N LEU A 162 11.62 9.29 15.06
CA LEU A 162 10.27 9.49 15.60
C LEU A 162 10.25 9.64 17.13
N ASP A 163 11.25 9.08 17.83
CA ASP A 163 11.40 9.22 19.29
C ASP A 163 11.74 10.66 19.73
N GLU A 164 12.30 11.49 18.83
CA GLU A 164 12.57 12.91 19.10
C GLU A 164 11.30 13.77 19.05
N LEU A 165 10.23 13.31 18.39
CA LEU A 165 8.98 14.07 18.25
C LEU A 165 7.99 13.85 19.42
N GLU A 166 8.18 12.82 20.24
CA GLU A 166 7.33 12.57 21.42
C GLU A 166 7.78 13.39 22.65
N ASN A 167 8.98 13.98 22.60
CA ASN A 167 9.55 14.77 23.70
C ASN A 167 9.33 16.29 23.58
N HIS A 168 8.36 16.74 22.78
CA HIS A 168 8.01 18.16 22.64
C HIS A 168 6.51 18.45 22.64
#